data_AF-A0A5E6NAF8-F1
#
_entry.id   AF-A0A5E6NAF8-F1
#
_cell.length_a   1.000
_cell.length_b   1.000
_cell.length_c   1.000
_cell.angle_alpha   90.00
_cell.angle_beta   90.00
_cell.angle_gamma   90.00
#
_symmetry.space_group_name_H-M   'P 1'
#
loop_
_entity.id
_entity.type
_entity.pdbx_description
1 polymer ?
#
loop_
_entity_poly.entity_id
_entity_poly.type
_entity_poly.pdbx_seq_one_letter_code
_entity_poly.pdbx_strand_id
1 'polypeptide(L)'
;MHRELLTADDNAEYAATIEINLDDIKNPSLLAQMTPDDVKLLSEVANTKIDEVFIGSCMTNIGHFRAVAQLLKDQSELPTELWVAPPTRMDEAQLKKEGVYQNF
;
A
#
# COMPACT_ATOMS: atom_id res chain seq x y z
N MET A 1 -31.39 17.94 -9.98
CA MET A 1 -30.42 16.82 -10.14
C MET A 1 -30.40 16.05 -8.83
N HIS A 2 -31.08 14.92 -8.76
CA HIS A 2 -30.93 13.99 -7.63
C HIS A 2 -29.64 13.21 -7.84
N ARG A 3 -28.73 13.25 -6.85
CA ARG A 3 -27.53 12.43 -6.81
C ARG A 3 -27.87 11.18 -6.03
N GLU A 4 -28.16 10.10 -6.73
CA GLU A 4 -28.41 8.78 -6.14
C GLU A 4 -27.31 7.83 -6.60
N LEU A 5 -26.81 7.01 -5.69
CA LEU A 5 -25.83 5.97 -5.98
C LEU A 5 -26.58 4.71 -6.41
N LEU A 6 -26.06 4.01 -7.43
CA LEU A 6 -26.54 2.69 -7.78
C LEU A 6 -26.15 1.69 -6.69
N THR A 7 -27.04 0.74 -6.39
CA THR A 7 -26.81 -0.38 -5.48
C THR A 7 -27.11 -1.69 -6.20
N ALA A 8 -26.47 -2.79 -5.78
CA ALA A 8 -26.87 -4.11 -6.26
C ALA A 8 -28.30 -4.43 -5.80
N ASP A 9 -29.04 -5.19 -6.60
CA ASP A 9 -30.35 -5.70 -6.21
C ASP A 9 -30.21 -6.75 -5.10
N ASP A 10 -31.17 -6.79 -4.17
CA ASP A 10 -31.17 -7.73 -3.04
C ASP A 10 -31.17 -9.21 -3.47
N ASN A 11 -31.59 -9.49 -4.71
CA ASN A 11 -31.70 -10.83 -5.29
C ASN A 11 -30.73 -11.05 -6.47
N ALA A 12 -29.63 -10.31 -6.55
CA ALA A 12 -28.60 -10.52 -7.55
C ALA A 12 -27.98 -11.93 -7.43
N GLU A 13 -27.87 -12.64 -8.55
CA GLU A 13 -27.24 -13.96 -8.61
C GLU A 13 -25.75 -13.84 -8.98
N TYR A 14 -24.89 -14.59 -8.28
CA TYR A 14 -23.44 -14.60 -8.50
C TYR A 14 -22.96 -15.99 -8.91
N ALA A 15 -21.99 -16.08 -9.82
CA ALA A 15 -21.42 -17.37 -10.24
C ALA A 15 -20.65 -18.08 -9.11
N ALA A 16 -20.08 -17.30 -8.18
CA ALA A 16 -19.42 -17.78 -6.97
C ALA A 16 -19.46 -16.69 -5.90
N THR A 17 -19.50 -17.10 -4.63
CA THR A 17 -19.38 -16.22 -3.47
C THR A 17 -18.19 -16.68 -2.65
N ILE A 18 -17.25 -15.76 -2.39
CA ILE A 18 -16.05 -16.01 -1.58
C ILE A 18 -16.17 -15.11 -0.34
N GLU A 19 -16.34 -15.74 0.82
CA GLU A 19 -16.37 -15.03 2.10
C GLU A 19 -14.97 -14.99 2.71
N ILE A 20 -14.48 -13.79 3.02
CA ILE A 20 -13.15 -13.57 3.59
C ILE A 20 -13.32 -13.04 5.02
N ASN A 21 -12.97 -13.88 5.99
CA ASN A 21 -12.95 -13.46 7.39
C ASN A 21 -11.67 -12.66 7.69
N LEU A 22 -11.83 -11.37 8.02
CA LEU A 22 -10.70 -10.48 8.30
C LEU A 22 -9.93 -10.90 9.56
N ASP A 23 -10.57 -11.59 10.50
CA ASP A 23 -9.89 -12.11 11.68
C ASP A 23 -8.87 -13.19 11.33
N ASP A 24 -8.97 -13.86 10.18
CA ASP A 24 -8.01 -14.89 9.80
C ASP A 24 -6.73 -14.28 9.17
N ILE A 25 -6.75 -13.00 8.81
CA ILE A 25 -5.60 -12.28 8.22
C ILE A 25 -4.68 -11.76 9.35
N LYS A 26 -3.80 -12.63 9.85
CA LYS A 26 -2.89 -12.30 10.98
C LYS A 26 -1.51 -11.80 10.56
N ASN A 27 -1.11 -12.00 9.30
CA ASN A 27 0.20 -11.63 8.80
C ASN A 27 0.08 -10.87 7.48
N PRO A 28 1.02 -9.95 7.17
CA PRO A 28 1.08 -9.34 5.85
C PRO A 28 1.29 -10.37 4.75
N SER A 29 0.56 -10.22 3.65
CA SER A 29 0.71 -11.01 2.43
C SER A 29 1.53 -10.24 1.40
N LEU A 30 2.42 -10.95 0.71
CA LEU A 30 3.35 -10.42 -0.28
C LEU A 30 3.23 -11.22 -1.57
N LEU A 31 3.53 -10.57 -2.70
CA LEU A 31 3.68 -11.23 -3.99
C LEU A 31 5.17 -11.55 -4.20
N ALA A 32 5.55 -12.81 -4.06
CA ALA A 32 6.95 -13.19 -3.93
C ALA A 32 7.66 -13.44 -5.27
N GLN A 33 6.92 -13.59 -6.36
CA GLN A 33 7.43 -13.94 -7.69
C GLN A 33 6.89 -12.97 -8.76
N MET A 34 7.39 -13.09 -10.00
CA MET A 34 6.93 -12.29 -11.15
C MET A 34 5.47 -12.56 -11.58
N THR A 35 4.71 -13.33 -10.80
CA THR A 35 3.28 -13.54 -11.00
C THR A 35 2.48 -12.93 -9.84
N PRO A 36 1.42 -12.15 -10.13
CA PRO A 36 0.58 -11.55 -9.09
C PRO A 36 -0.29 -12.57 -8.34
N ASP A 37 -0.34 -13.83 -8.80
CA ASP A 37 -1.14 -14.88 -8.15
C ASP A 37 -0.34 -15.67 -7.09
N ASP A 38 0.99 -15.51 -7.01
CA ASP A 38 1.83 -16.19 -6.00
C ASP A 38 1.93 -15.36 -4.71
N VAL A 39 0.88 -15.48 -3.90
CA VAL A 39 0.77 -14.83 -2.59
C VAL A 39 1.48 -15.67 -1.52
N LYS A 40 2.42 -15.07 -0.80
CA LYS A 40 3.11 -15.67 0.36
C LYS A 40 2.96 -14.82 1.60
N LEU A 41 2.97 -15.45 2.77
CA LEU A 41 3.01 -14.70 4.03
C LEU A 41 4.41 -14.14 4.27
N LEU A 42 4.49 -12.96 4.90
CA LEU A 42 5.78 -12.36 5.31
C LEU A 42 6.64 -13.35 6.11
N SER A 43 6.04 -14.18 6.96
CA SER A 43 6.76 -15.18 7.75
C SER A 43 7.53 -16.22 6.92
N GLU A 44 7.12 -16.46 5.68
CA GLU A 44 7.75 -17.45 4.79
C GLU A 44 8.96 -16.89 4.05
N VAL A 45 8.99 -15.57 3.84
CA VAL A 45 10.00 -14.88 3.02
C VAL A 45 10.77 -13.81 3.81
N ALA A 46 10.59 -13.77 5.13
CA ALA A 46 11.29 -12.84 6.01
C ALA A 46 12.81 -12.97 5.87
N ASN A 47 13.53 -11.85 6.04
CA ASN A 47 14.98 -11.74 5.88
C ASN A 47 15.51 -11.95 4.45
N THR A 48 14.62 -11.97 3.44
CA THR A 48 15.06 -11.85 2.05
C THR A 48 15.82 -10.52 1.89
N LYS A 49 17.02 -10.57 1.32
CA LYS A 49 17.82 -9.38 1.04
C LYS A 49 17.05 -8.51 0.04
N ILE A 50 16.88 -7.24 0.39
CA ILE A 50 16.29 -6.22 -0.48
C ILE A 50 17.40 -5.24 -0.83
N ASP A 51 17.56 -4.92 -2.11
CA ASP A 51 18.52 -3.91 -2.57
C ASP A 51 17.82 -2.56 -2.80
N GLU A 52 16.57 -2.58 -3.27
CA GLU A 52 15.80 -1.38 -3.60
C GLU A 52 14.33 -1.50 -3.16
N VAL A 53 13.73 -0.37 -2.80
CA VAL A 53 12.31 -0.25 -2.41
C VAL A 53 11.66 0.88 -3.18
N PHE A 54 10.47 0.63 -3.75
CA PHE A 54 9.68 1.63 -4.47
C PHE A 54 8.32 1.88 -3.80
N ILE A 55 8.00 3.15 -3.56
CA ILE A 55 6.75 3.61 -2.95
C ILE A 55 6.15 4.72 -3.82
N GLY A 56 5.15 4.38 -4.63
CA GLY A 56 4.54 5.40 -5.50
C GLY A 56 3.70 4.95 -6.68
N SER A 57 3.04 3.78 -6.61
CA SER A 57 2.11 3.39 -7.66
C SER A 57 0.75 4.09 -7.50
N CYS A 58 -0.14 3.91 -8.48
CA CYS A 58 -1.54 4.38 -8.39
C CYS A 58 -2.33 3.77 -7.22
N MET A 59 -1.85 2.68 -6.62
CA MET A 59 -2.43 2.06 -5.43
C MET A 59 -2.14 2.85 -4.16
N THR A 60 -1.24 3.84 -4.23
CA THR A 60 -0.88 4.67 -3.09
C THR A 60 -1.73 5.92 -2.98
N ASN A 61 -1.89 6.41 -1.75
CA ASN A 61 -2.48 7.71 -1.45
C ASN A 61 -1.60 8.43 -0.42
N ILE A 62 -1.87 9.71 -0.17
CA ILE A 62 -1.09 10.55 0.75
C ILE A 62 -0.88 9.95 2.15
N GLY A 63 -1.83 9.15 2.65
CA GLY A 63 -1.74 8.49 3.95
C GLY A 63 -0.57 7.50 4.02
N HIS A 64 -0.28 6.80 2.93
CA HIS A 64 0.85 5.85 2.88
C HIS A 64 2.18 6.59 3.03
N PHE A 65 2.36 7.73 2.37
CA PHE A 65 3.58 8.53 2.47
C PHE A 65 3.79 9.08 3.88
N ARG A 66 2.72 9.51 4.56
CA ARG A 66 2.80 9.90 5.97
C ARG A 66 3.21 8.75 6.88
N ALA A 67 2.67 7.55 6.64
CA ALA A 67 3.04 6.36 7.41
C ALA A 67 4.51 5.99 7.20
N VAL A 68 4.98 6.01 5.95
CA VAL A 68 6.40 5.75 5.60
C VAL A 68 7.31 6.76 6.28
N ALA A 69 7.01 8.05 6.18
CA ALA A 69 7.81 9.09 6.83
C ALA A 69 7.83 8.96 8.36
N GLN A 70 6.75 8.47 8.96
CA GLN A 70 6.72 8.20 10.40
C GLN A 70 7.57 6.99 10.78
N LEU A 71 7.64 5.95 9.93
CA LEU A 71 8.50 4.79 10.12
C LEU A 71 9.99 5.12 9.92
N LEU A 72 10.28 6.03 8.99
CA LEU A 72 11.64 6.50 8.68
C LEU A 72 12.10 7.63 9.59
N LYS A 73 11.22 8.13 10.46
CA LYS A 73 11.58 9.18 11.42
C LYS A 73 12.75 8.71 12.28
N ASP A 74 13.76 9.56 12.38
CA ASP A 74 15.02 9.31 13.11
C ASP A 74 15.94 8.23 12.49
N GLN A 75 15.64 7.73 11.28
CA GLN A 75 16.56 6.89 10.51
C GLN A 75 17.52 7.78 9.70
N SER A 76 18.82 7.63 9.91
CA SER A 76 19.84 8.42 9.20
C SER A 76 20.41 7.71 7.98
N GLU A 77 20.37 6.38 7.95
CA GLU A 77 20.92 5.55 6.86
C GLU A 77 20.00 4.37 6.60
N LEU A 78 19.73 4.10 5.32
CA LEU A 78 18.97 2.93 4.88
C LEU A 78 19.91 1.91 4.24
N PRO A 79 19.73 0.60 4.51
CA PRO A 79 20.51 -0.45 3.85
C PRO A 79 20.10 -0.67 2.38
N THR A 80 19.15 0.10 1.86
CA THR A 80 18.50 -0.06 0.55
C THR A 80 18.36 1.29 -0.14
N GLU A 81 18.33 1.31 -1.47
CA GLU A 81 17.88 2.49 -2.23
C GLU A 81 16.36 2.65 -2.11
N LEU A 82 15.89 3.83 -1.70
CA LEU A 82 14.46 4.11 -1.54
C LEU A 82 13.97 5.11 -2.58
N TRP A 83 13.03 4.67 -3.41
CA TRP A 83 12.37 5.49 -4.43
C TRP A 83 10.98 5.92 -3.95
N VAL A 84 10.77 7.22 -3.77
CA VAL A 84 9.49 7.80 -3.33
C VAL A 84 8.87 8.64 -4.45
N ALA A 85 7.68 8.26 -4.91
CA ALA A 85 6.98 8.93 -6.01
C ALA A 85 5.49 9.16 -5.69
N PRO A 86 5.10 10.33 -5.16
CA PRO A 86 3.69 10.64 -4.90
C PRO A 86 2.82 10.54 -6.17
N PRO A 87 1.59 10.02 -6.07
CA PRO A 87 0.75 9.71 -7.23
C PRO A 87 0.23 10.97 -7.93
N THR A 88 0.20 12.12 -7.25
CA THR A 88 -0.19 13.41 -7.84
C THR A 88 0.71 14.55 -7.37
N ARG A 89 0.73 15.63 -8.16
CA ARG A 89 1.38 16.89 -7.79
C ARG A 89 0.76 17.54 -6.53
N MET A 90 -0.52 17.27 -6.27
CA MET A 90 -1.24 17.80 -5.11
C MET A 90 -0.77 17.10 -3.84
N ASP A 91 -0.60 15.79 -3.88
CA ASP A 91 -0.07 15.01 -2.75
C ASP A 91 1.37 15.42 -2.44
N GLU A 92 2.22 15.53 -3.47
CA GLU A 92 3.59 16.01 -3.31
C GLU A 92 3.66 17.40 -2.65
N ALA A 93 2.88 18.36 -3.16
CA ALA A 93 2.86 19.71 -2.61
C ALA A 93 2.40 19.74 -1.15
N GLN A 94 1.39 18.93 -0.81
CA GLN A 94 0.87 18.84 0.55
C GLN A 94 1.88 18.18 1.51
N LEU A 95 2.52 17.10 1.10
CA LEU A 95 3.58 16.43 1.89
C LEU A 95 4.76 17.36 2.16
N LYS A 96 5.17 18.16 1.16
CA LYS A 96 6.20 19.21 1.33
C LYS A 96 5.76 20.28 2.33
N LYS A 97 4.51 20.75 2.24
CA LYS A 97 3.95 21.74 3.17
C LYS A 97 3.90 21.23 4.61
N GLU A 98 3.64 19.94 4.79
CA GLU A 98 3.63 19.26 6.09
C GLU A 98 5.04 18.98 6.64
N GLY A 99 6.09 19.23 5.86
CA GLY A 99 7.47 18.91 6.24
C GLY A 99 7.81 17.42 6.18
N VAL A 100 6.90 16.59 5.65
CA VAL A 100 7.05 15.12 5.59
C VAL A 100 8.28 14.72 4.77
N TYR A 101 8.61 15.50 3.74
CA TYR A 101 9.79 15.31 2.90
C TYR A 101 11.13 15.38 3.65
N GLN A 102 11.17 15.92 4.88
CA GLN A 102 12.40 15.95 5.68
C GLN A 102 12.74 14.58 6.29
N ASN A 103 11.77 13.67 6.32
CA ASN A 103 11.92 12.34 6.90
C ASN A 103 12.11 11.25 5.83
N PHE A 104 12.12 11.62 4.55
CA PHE A 104 12.53 10.75 3.44
C PHE A 104 13.99 11.03 3.14
#